data_AF-A0ABD0S3I1-F1
#
_entry.id   AF-A0ABD0S3I1-F1
#
_cell.length_a   1.000
_cell.length_b   1.000
_cell.length_c   1.000
_cell.angle_alpha   90.00
_cell.angle_beta   90.00
_cell.angle_gamma   90.00
#
_symmetry.space_group_name_H-M   'P 1'
#
loop_
_entity.id
_entity.type
_entity.pdbx_description
1 polymer ?
#
loop_
_entity_poly.entity_id
_entity_poly.type
_entity_poly.pdbx_seq_one_letter_code
_entity_poly.pdbx_strand_id
1 'polypeptide(L)'
;MEYVADENAAREIGLNYRTIPTFEKGLFEQNCIRHYSLQRNQLLKCRWAAYKMHIEERVFAPFQFPNHRDLHFHTGAIRFLPSESINRRADHRMKLQPGPGVDFRGQMPIPQEMHMKRGKTETVTGQRQKIKSAKKKVNPKK
;
A
#
# COMPACT_ATOMS: atom_id res chain seq x y z
N MET A 1 2.23 -60.18 27.22
CA MET A 1 0.96 -59.43 27.30
C MET A 1 1.00 -58.40 26.19
N GLU A 2 0.26 -58.64 25.11
CA GLU A 2 0.07 -57.61 24.08
C GLU A 2 -0.91 -56.57 24.64
N TYR A 3 -0.45 -55.33 24.80
CA TYR A 3 -1.30 -54.21 25.17
C TYR A 3 -2.01 -53.73 23.91
N VAL A 4 -3.24 -54.19 23.70
CA VAL A 4 -4.11 -53.65 22.65
C VAL A 4 -4.67 -52.33 23.18
N ALA A 5 -4.30 -51.22 22.53
CA ALA A 5 -4.85 -49.91 22.86
C ALA A 5 -6.36 -49.92 22.57
N ASP A 6 -7.16 -49.53 23.56
CA ASP A 6 -8.61 -49.46 23.44
C ASP A 6 -8.99 -48.46 22.33
N GLU A 7 -9.75 -48.93 21.35
CA GLU A 7 -10.06 -48.19 20.11
C GLU A 7 -10.87 -46.92 20.41
N ASN A 8 -11.65 -46.95 21.50
CA ASN A 8 -12.39 -45.81 22.01
C ASN A 8 -11.46 -44.73 22.58
N ALA A 9 -10.42 -45.14 23.33
CA ALA A 9 -9.43 -44.21 23.87
C ALA A 9 -8.61 -43.56 22.75
N ALA A 10 -8.22 -44.33 21.73
CA ALA A 10 -7.53 -43.79 20.55
C ALA A 10 -8.39 -42.75 19.81
N ARG A 11 -9.70 -42.99 19.70
CA ARG A 11 -10.65 -42.05 19.09
C ARG A 11 -10.83 -40.77 19.92
N GLU A 12 -10.91 -40.87 21.24
CA GLU A 12 -10.96 -39.68 22.12
C GLU A 12 -9.66 -38.86 22.09
N ILE A 13 -8.51 -39.53 22.01
CA ILE A 13 -7.21 -38.88 21.83
C ILE A 13 -7.15 -38.18 20.47
N GLY A 14 -7.63 -38.82 19.40
CA GLY A 14 -7.70 -38.25 18.06
C GLY A 14 -8.63 -37.03 17.95
N LEU A 15 -9.70 -36.98 18.74
CA LEU A 15 -10.61 -35.83 18.83
C LEU A 15 -10.04 -34.67 19.68
N ASN A 16 -9.11 -34.96 20.60
CA ASN A 16 -8.38 -33.96 21.37
C ASN A 16 -7.05 -33.62 20.67
N TYR A 17 -7.12 -32.90 19.55
CA TYR A 17 -5.94 -32.49 18.76
C TYR A 17 -4.95 -31.59 19.51
N ARG A 18 -5.27 -31.16 20.74
CA ARG A 18 -4.45 -30.27 21.56
C ARG A 18 -3.97 -31.02 22.79
N THR A 19 -2.69 -31.39 22.80
CA THR A 19 -2.01 -31.98 23.96
C THR A 19 -1.75 -30.91 25.00
N ILE A 20 -2.73 -30.68 25.86
CA ILE A 20 -2.62 -29.79 27.02
C ILE A 20 -2.53 -30.68 28.27
N PRO A 21 -1.65 -30.37 29.25
CA PRO A 21 -1.67 -31.02 30.56
C PRO A 21 -3.07 -31.01 31.17
N THR A 22 -3.47 -32.09 31.84
CA THR A 22 -4.85 -32.27 32.36
C THR A 22 -5.32 -31.12 33.25
N PHE A 23 -4.42 -30.52 34.04
CA PHE A 23 -4.77 -29.37 34.90
C PHE A 23 -5.02 -28.08 34.10
N GLU A 24 -4.27 -27.83 33.03
CA GLU A 24 -4.46 -26.65 32.17
C GLU A 24 -5.69 -26.80 31.27
N LYS A 25 -6.07 -28.04 30.95
CA LYS A 25 -7.26 -28.34 30.13
C LYS A 25 -8.54 -27.77 30.77
N GLY A 26 -8.74 -28.00 32.07
CA GLY A 26 -9.92 -27.48 32.78
C GLY A 26 -9.96 -25.95 32.81
N LEU A 27 -8.81 -25.30 33.02
CA LEU A 27 -8.72 -23.84 33.03
C LEU A 27 -8.98 -23.25 31.64
N PHE A 28 -8.47 -23.91 30.60
CA PHE A 28 -8.71 -23.56 29.20
C PHE A 28 -10.19 -23.69 28.84
N GLU A 29 -10.83 -24.81 29.21
CA GLU A 29 -12.26 -25.04 28.97
C GLU A 29 -13.14 -24.02 29.68
N GLN A 30 -12.83 -23.68 30.95
CA GLN A 30 -13.55 -22.63 31.66
C GLN A 30 -13.42 -21.26 30.98
N ASN A 31 -12.22 -20.90 30.51
CA ASN A 31 -12.01 -19.67 29.75
C ASN A 31 -12.79 -19.69 28.43
N CYS A 32 -12.82 -20.83 27.73
CA CYS A 32 -13.64 -21.02 26.53
C CYS A 32 -15.13 -20.81 26.83
N ILE A 33 -15.64 -21.44 27.87
CA ILE A 33 -17.04 -21.31 28.29
C ILE A 33 -17.38 -19.88 28.71
N ARG A 34 -16.46 -19.18 29.38
CA ARG A 34 -16.68 -17.81 29.85
C ARG A 34 -16.67 -16.79 28.72
N HIS A 35 -15.70 -16.88 27.81
CA HIS A 35 -15.44 -15.83 26.82
C HIS A 35 -15.98 -16.15 25.43
N TYR A 36 -16.09 -17.41 25.07
CA TYR A 36 -16.45 -17.85 23.71
C TYR A 36 -17.82 -18.56 23.64
N SER A 37 -18.58 -18.59 24.74
CA SER A 37 -19.96 -19.08 24.72
C SER A 37 -20.94 -18.02 24.23
N LEU A 38 -21.73 -18.34 23.21
CA LEU A 38 -22.84 -17.53 22.73
C LEU A 38 -23.99 -17.39 23.74
N GLN A 39 -24.05 -18.26 24.75
CA GLN A 39 -25.10 -18.20 25.78
C GLN A 39 -24.79 -17.11 26.83
N ARG A 40 -23.53 -16.92 27.18
CA ARG A 40 -23.10 -15.99 28.24
C ARG A 40 -22.53 -14.68 27.70
N ASN A 41 -21.87 -14.69 26.55
CA ASN A 41 -21.23 -13.51 25.99
C ASN A 41 -22.19 -12.75 25.05
N GLN A 42 -22.81 -11.70 25.57
CA GLN A 42 -23.75 -10.85 24.82
C GLN A 42 -23.10 -10.15 23.62
N LEU A 43 -21.85 -9.68 23.76
CA LEU A 43 -21.12 -9.06 22.65
C LEU A 43 -20.96 -10.04 21.48
N LEU A 44 -20.57 -11.28 21.80
CA LEU A 44 -20.42 -12.34 20.80
C LEU A 44 -21.75 -12.67 20.14
N LYS A 45 -22.85 -12.72 20.91
CA LYS A 45 -24.20 -12.93 20.39
C LYS A 45 -24.62 -11.83 19.41
N CYS A 46 -24.39 -10.56 19.75
CA CYS A 46 -24.66 -9.43 18.85
C CYS A 46 -23.83 -9.50 17.57
N ARG A 47 -22.53 -9.79 17.68
CA ARG A 47 -21.63 -9.96 16.52
C ARG A 47 -22.06 -11.14 15.64
N TRP A 48 -22.49 -12.24 16.24
CA TRP A 48 -23.00 -13.41 15.52
C TRP A 48 -24.34 -13.15 14.82
N ALA A 49 -25.23 -12.38 15.46
CA ALA A 49 -26.48 -11.95 14.83
C ALA A 49 -26.20 -11.05 13.62
N ALA A 50 -25.32 -10.05 13.77
CA ALA A 50 -24.89 -9.21 12.66
C ALA A 50 -24.23 -10.03 11.54
N TYR A 51 -23.39 -11.00 11.91
CA TYR A 51 -22.78 -11.92 10.95
C TYR A 51 -23.82 -12.68 10.12
N LYS A 52 -24.88 -13.19 10.76
CA LYS A 52 -25.97 -13.91 10.08
C LYS A 52 -26.79 -13.02 9.16
N MET A 53 -27.06 -11.77 9.56
CA MET A 53 -27.82 -10.82 8.75
C MET A 53 -27.12 -10.47 7.44
N HIS A 54 -25.79 -10.37 7.45
CA HIS A 54 -24.99 -9.99 6.27
C HIS A 54 -24.28 -11.17 5.61
N ILE A 55 -24.78 -12.40 5.77
CA ILE A 55 -24.11 -13.58 5.20
C ILE A 55 -24.30 -13.65 3.68
N GLU A 56 -25.44 -13.21 3.18
CA GLU A 56 -25.81 -13.25 1.76
C GLU A 56 -25.11 -12.14 0.96
N GLU A 57 -24.83 -11.00 1.59
CA GLU A 57 -24.16 -9.85 0.98
C GLU A 57 -22.64 -10.05 0.84
N ARG A 58 -22.09 -11.14 1.37
CA ARG A 58 -20.64 -11.40 1.32
C ARG A 58 -20.23 -11.87 -0.06
N VAL A 59 -19.46 -11.03 -0.75
CA VAL A 59 -18.68 -11.46 -1.89
C VAL A 59 -17.62 -12.45 -1.42
N PHE A 60 -17.64 -13.67 -1.96
CA PHE A 60 -16.58 -14.64 -1.74
C PHE A 60 -15.26 -14.06 -2.26
N ALA A 61 -14.44 -13.56 -1.36
CA ALA A 61 -13.06 -13.22 -1.66
C ALA A 61 -12.21 -14.46 -1.35
N PRO A 62 -11.35 -14.92 -2.27
CA PRO A 62 -10.38 -15.95 -1.94
C PRO A 62 -9.54 -15.47 -0.76
N PHE A 63 -9.20 -16.38 0.14
CA PHE A 63 -8.32 -16.06 1.27
C PHE A 63 -6.97 -15.60 0.71
N GLN A 64 -6.72 -14.30 0.76
CA GLN A 64 -5.44 -13.74 0.36
C GLN A 64 -4.53 -13.77 1.60
N PHE A 65 -3.55 -14.65 1.59
CA PHE A 65 -2.51 -14.63 2.61
C PHE A 65 -1.81 -13.25 2.58
N PRO A 66 -1.69 -12.58 3.74
CA PRO A 66 -0.83 -11.41 3.87
C PRO A 66 0.55 -11.69 3.27
N ASN A 67 0.99 -10.84 2.34
CA ASN A 67 2.35 -10.98 1.82
C ASN A 67 3.32 -10.68 2.97
N HIS A 68 4.32 -11.55 3.20
CA HIS A 68 5.34 -11.37 4.23
C HIS A 68 6.08 -10.04 4.10
N ARG A 69 6.16 -9.48 2.88
CA ARG A 69 6.78 -8.18 2.60
C ARG A 69 6.01 -6.99 3.18
N ASP A 70 4.73 -7.18 3.50
CA ASP A 70 3.85 -6.16 4.07
C ASP A 70 3.76 -6.30 5.62
N LEU A 71 4.53 -7.21 6.21
CA LEU A 71 4.71 -7.32 7.66
C LEU A 71 5.86 -6.42 8.11
N HIS A 72 5.55 -5.44 8.95
CA HIS A 72 6.49 -4.46 9.45
C HIS A 72 6.66 -4.61 10.96
N PHE A 73 7.90 -4.47 11.44
CA PHE A 73 8.17 -4.40 12.87
C PHE A 73 8.06 -2.94 13.33
N HIS A 74 6.98 -2.61 14.03
CA HIS A 74 6.71 -1.26 14.52
C HIS A 74 6.52 -1.28 16.04
N THR A 75 7.27 -0.46 16.77
CA THR A 75 7.15 -0.32 18.24
C THR A 75 7.17 -1.66 18.99
N GLY A 76 8.08 -2.57 18.61
CA GLY A 76 8.23 -3.86 19.30
C GLY A 76 7.23 -4.94 18.89
N ALA A 77 6.33 -4.69 17.94
CA ALA A 77 5.33 -5.65 17.49
C ALA A 77 5.30 -5.78 15.96
N ILE A 78 5.02 -6.99 15.47
CA ILE A 78 4.79 -7.24 14.04
C ILE A 78 3.37 -6.75 13.70
N ARG A 79 3.27 -5.84 12.74
CA ARG A 79 2.00 -5.28 12.24
C ARG A 79 1.92 -5.46 10.72
N PHE A 80 0.73 -5.72 10.21
CA PHE A 80 0.48 -5.78 8.77
C PHE A 80 0.15 -4.37 8.24
N LEU A 81 1.11 -3.75 7.53
CA LEU A 81 1.04 -2.36 7.07
C LEU A 81 1.40 -2.27 5.58
N PRO A 82 0.52 -2.75 4.69
CA PRO A 82 0.79 -2.81 3.26
C PRO A 82 1.06 -1.44 2.60
N SER A 83 0.54 -0.35 3.16
CA SER A 83 0.82 1.02 2.69
C SER A 83 2.26 1.47 2.94
N GLU A 84 2.94 0.86 3.90
CA GLU A 84 4.35 1.18 4.23
C GLU A 84 5.34 0.35 3.40
N SER A 85 4.88 -0.74 2.79
CA SER A 85 5.68 -1.63 1.97
C SER A 85 6.31 -0.88 0.79
N ILE A 86 7.64 -0.97 0.70
CA ILE A 86 8.44 -0.35 -0.38
C ILE A 86 7.95 -0.84 -1.75
N ASN A 87 7.46 -2.07 -1.84
CA ASN A 87 6.98 -2.66 -3.08
C ASN A 87 5.68 -2.05 -3.61
N ARG A 88 4.90 -1.38 -2.75
CA ARG A 88 3.66 -0.70 -3.15
C ARG A 88 3.86 0.79 -3.41
N ARG A 89 4.97 1.36 -2.96
CA ARG A 89 5.32 2.75 -3.29
C ARG A 89 5.65 2.80 -4.77
N ALA A 90 4.93 3.64 -5.52
CA ALA A 90 5.32 3.96 -6.88
C ALA A 90 6.72 4.59 -6.81
N ASP A 91 7.70 3.93 -7.41
CA ASP A 91 9.06 4.47 -7.47
C ASP A 91 9.06 5.65 -8.43
N HIS A 92 8.82 6.84 -7.87
CA HIS A 92 8.90 8.10 -8.59
C HIS A 92 10.33 8.58 -8.76
N ARG A 93 11.36 7.76 -8.45
CA ARG A 93 12.70 8.02 -8.96
C ARG A 93 12.56 8.13 -10.46
N MET A 94 12.63 9.37 -10.92
CA MET A 94 12.67 9.73 -12.31
C MET A 94 13.84 8.96 -12.93
N LYS A 95 13.56 7.78 -13.47
CA LYS A 95 14.16 7.41 -14.74
C LYS A 95 13.66 8.52 -15.65
N LEU A 96 14.41 9.61 -15.71
CA LEU A 96 14.32 10.51 -16.85
C LEU A 96 14.36 9.55 -18.03
N GLN A 97 13.23 9.41 -18.70
CA GLN A 97 13.24 8.78 -20.00
C GLN A 97 14.32 9.54 -20.77
N PRO A 98 15.25 8.84 -21.44
CA PRO A 98 16.26 9.49 -22.26
C PRO A 98 15.56 10.55 -23.11
N GLY A 99 15.78 11.80 -22.76
CA GLY A 99 14.93 12.92 -23.05
C GLY A 99 15.78 14.17 -22.89
N PRO A 100 15.61 15.17 -23.76
CA PRO A 100 16.69 16.05 -24.16
C PRO A 100 17.26 16.83 -22.97
N GLY A 101 18.40 16.36 -22.45
CA GLY A 101 19.17 17.03 -21.41
C GLY A 101 19.95 16.13 -20.44
N VAL A 102 19.49 14.90 -20.11
CA VAL A 102 20.23 14.03 -19.17
C VAL A 102 19.92 12.55 -19.42
N ASP A 103 20.96 11.75 -19.67
CA ASP A 103 20.89 10.30 -19.89
C ASP A 103 21.35 9.50 -18.65
N PHE A 104 21.00 8.21 -18.60
CA PHE A 104 21.29 7.28 -17.48
C PHE A 104 22.80 7.01 -17.22
N ARG A 105 23.70 7.55 -18.05
CA ARG A 105 25.17 7.38 -17.96
C ARG A 105 25.90 8.54 -17.28
N GLY A 106 25.17 9.53 -16.75
CA GLY A 106 25.75 10.66 -16.01
C GLY A 106 25.80 11.96 -16.83
N GLN A 107 26.39 13.01 -16.25
CA GLN A 107 26.43 14.35 -16.83
C GLN A 107 27.17 14.34 -18.18
N MET A 108 26.43 14.56 -19.26
CA MET A 108 27.07 14.99 -20.49
C MET A 108 27.64 16.39 -20.28
N PRO A 109 28.91 16.65 -20.63
CA PRO A 109 29.46 17.98 -20.55
C PRO A 109 28.63 18.90 -21.45
N ILE A 110 28.22 20.03 -20.87
CA ILE A 110 27.41 21.03 -21.55
C ILE A 110 28.18 21.51 -22.78
N PRO A 111 27.59 21.44 -24.00
CA PRO A 111 28.24 21.90 -25.21
C PRO A 111 28.70 23.36 -25.05
N GLN A 112 29.93 23.63 -25.47
CA GLN A 112 30.64 24.90 -25.27
C GLN A 112 29.88 26.13 -25.84
N GLU A 113 28.88 25.90 -26.69
CA GLU A 113 28.00 26.92 -27.26
C GLU A 113 27.04 27.56 -26.23
N MET A 114 26.74 26.93 -25.10
CA MET A 114 25.94 27.56 -24.02
C MET A 114 26.72 28.60 -23.19
N HIS A 115 28.05 28.66 -23.32
CA HIS A 115 28.86 29.67 -22.63
C HIS A 115 28.96 31.01 -23.37
N MET A 116 28.39 31.13 -24.57
CA MET A 116 28.58 32.30 -25.44
C MET A 116 27.28 32.93 -25.92
N LYS A 117 26.56 33.65 -25.04
CA LYS A 117 25.93 34.96 -25.36
C LYS A 117 25.73 35.80 -24.08
N ARG A 118 26.83 36.32 -23.51
CA ARG A 118 26.77 37.59 -22.76
C ARG A 118 26.58 38.70 -23.80
N GLY A 119 25.32 39.05 -24.10
CA GLY A 119 25.00 40.25 -24.85
C GLY A 119 25.37 41.49 -24.02
N LYS A 120 26.15 42.41 -24.60
CA LYS A 120 26.46 43.71 -24.02
C LYS A 120 25.18 44.54 -23.95
N THR A 121 24.85 45.10 -22.79
CA THR A 121 23.85 46.17 -22.67
C THR A 121 24.44 47.45 -23.26
N GLU A 122 23.97 47.85 -24.44
CA GLU A 122 24.20 49.20 -24.96
C GLU A 122 23.13 50.13 -24.37
N THR A 123 23.57 51.06 -23.51
CA THR A 123 22.76 52.18 -23.04
C THR A 123 22.66 53.22 -24.14
N VAL A 124 21.47 53.42 -24.72
CA VAL A 124 21.21 54.55 -25.62
C VAL A 124 20.24 55.52 -24.95
N THR A 125 20.82 56.60 -24.43
CA THR A 125 20.13 57.81 -23.99
C THR A 125 19.63 58.62 -25.19
N GLY A 126 18.31 58.80 -25.25
CA GLY A 126 17.65 59.98 -25.82
C GLY A 126 17.61 60.13 -27.35
N GLN A 127 16.42 60.09 -27.93
CA GLN A 127 15.77 61.30 -28.47
C GLN A 127 14.36 60.99 -28.99
N ARG A 128 13.41 61.80 -28.51
CA ARG A 128 12.07 62.01 -29.06
C ARG A 128 12.15 62.26 -30.57
N GLN A 129 11.20 61.75 -31.34
CA GLN A 129 10.29 62.58 -32.15
C GLN A 129 9.18 61.78 -32.87
N LYS A 130 7.94 62.09 -32.46
CA LYS A 130 6.75 62.45 -33.26
C LYS A 130 6.26 61.51 -34.39
N ILE A 131 5.14 60.85 -34.08
CA ILE A 131 3.81 60.97 -34.73
C ILE A 131 3.80 61.35 -36.21
N LYS A 132 3.22 60.46 -37.04
CA LYS A 132 2.22 60.73 -38.10
C LYS A 132 1.79 59.38 -38.70
N SER A 133 0.66 58.84 -38.29
CA SER A 133 -0.66 59.01 -38.93
C SER A 133 -0.77 58.46 -40.35
N ALA A 134 -1.82 57.65 -40.54
CA ALA A 134 -2.66 57.54 -41.74
C ALA A 134 -2.50 56.30 -42.64
N LYS A 135 -3.48 55.39 -42.46
CA LYS A 135 -4.48 55.00 -43.48
C LYS A 135 -4.01 54.24 -44.74
N LYS A 136 -4.50 52.99 -44.79
CA LYS A 136 -5.58 52.50 -45.70
C LYS A 136 -5.15 51.59 -46.87
N LYS A 137 -6.04 50.60 -47.07
CA LYS A 137 -6.35 49.73 -48.24
C LYS A 137 -5.79 48.30 -48.08
N VAL A 138 -6.57 47.23 -47.83
CA VAL A 138 -7.72 46.64 -48.61
C VAL A 138 -7.22 46.38 -50.04
N ASN A 139 -7.06 45.16 -50.58
CA ASN A 139 -7.97 44.00 -50.62
C ASN A 139 -7.26 42.74 -51.23
N PRO A 140 -7.92 41.64 -51.70
CA PRO A 140 -7.53 40.26 -51.35
C PRO A 140 -7.24 39.33 -52.57
N LYS A 141 -7.00 38.04 -52.25
CA LYS A 141 -7.17 36.80 -53.06
C LYS A 141 -6.43 36.64 -54.40
N LYS A 142 -5.77 35.49 -54.51
CA LYS A 142 -5.84 34.59 -55.68
C LYS A 142 -6.26 33.21 -55.18
#